data_AF-A0A7S8EI71-F1
#
_entry.id   AF-A0A7S8EI71-F1
#
_cell.length_a   1.000
_cell.length_b   1.000
_cell.length_c   1.000
_cell.angle_alpha   90.00
_cell.angle_beta   90.00
_cell.angle_gamma   90.00
#
_symmetry.space_group_name_H-M   'P 1'
#
loop_
_entity.id
_entity.type
_entity.pdbx_description
1 polymer ?
#
loop_
_entity_poly.entity_id
_entity_poly.type
_entity_poly.pdbx_seq_one_letter_code
_entity_poly.pdbx_strand_id
1 'polypeptide(L)'
;MKMKIGKDIVAEQQAARAELDAIFLPRINEAFGPKAGLYTLKLAAALWVLSGAKVSKPRESPFIPGGTTEAERIVEKSVEWQDAASKLEMLRQAYQLEISRSQHVFMIETVLKKARREVGASDA
;
A
#
# COMPACT_ATOMS: atom_id res chain seq x y z
N MET A 1 21.86 -16.25 40.42
CA MET A 1 21.52 -16.10 38.99
C MET A 1 20.24 -15.26 38.92
N LYS A 2 20.33 -13.96 38.58
CA LYS A 2 19.15 -13.08 38.53
C LYS A 2 18.40 -13.37 37.22
N MET A 3 17.28 -14.08 37.31
CA MET A 3 16.33 -14.20 36.20
C MET A 3 15.81 -12.80 35.87
N LYS A 4 16.17 -12.27 34.70
CA LYS A 4 15.49 -11.10 34.12
C LYS A 4 14.12 -11.57 33.64
N ILE A 5 13.14 -11.59 34.55
CA ILE A 5 11.73 -11.81 34.23
C ILE A 5 11.20 -10.49 33.69
N GLY A 6 11.51 -10.22 32.44
CA GLY A 6 11.03 -9.06 31.72
C GLY A 6 11.41 -9.25 30.27
N LYS A 7 10.44 -9.60 29.42
CA LYS A 7 10.62 -9.60 27.97
C LYS A 7 11.17 -8.23 27.56
N ASP A 8 12.22 -8.25 26.76
CA ASP A 8 12.81 -7.02 26.23
C ASP A 8 11.77 -6.35 25.31
N ILE A 9 11.20 -5.24 25.78
CA ILE A 9 10.14 -4.53 25.06
C ILE A 9 10.63 -4.06 23.69
N VAL A 10 11.91 -3.73 23.55
CA VAL A 10 12.47 -3.28 22.26
C VAL A 10 12.51 -4.44 21.26
N ALA A 11 12.92 -5.63 21.72
CA ALA A 11 12.90 -6.82 20.89
C ALA A 11 11.47 -7.20 20.45
N GLU A 12 10.51 -7.11 21.37
CA GLU A 12 9.09 -7.37 21.09
C GLU A 12 8.50 -6.34 20.12
N GLN A 13 8.84 -5.06 20.24
CA GLN A 13 8.45 -4.02 19.28
C GLN A 13 9.00 -4.30 17.87
N GLN A 14 10.26 -4.72 17.76
CA GLN A 14 10.87 -5.07 16.47
C GLN A 14 10.19 -6.28 15.82
N ALA A 15 9.97 -7.34 16.60
CA ALA A 15 9.26 -8.53 16.13
C ALA A 15 7.84 -8.19 15.65
N ALA A 16 7.12 -7.37 16.42
CA ALA A 16 5.76 -6.94 16.06
C ALA A 16 5.71 -6.08 14.80
N ARG A 17 6.72 -5.25 14.52
CA ARG A 17 6.80 -4.51 13.25
C ARG A 17 6.95 -5.46 12.05
N ALA A 18 7.79 -6.49 12.17
CA ALA A 18 7.93 -7.50 11.13
C ALA A 18 6.63 -8.29 10.90
N GLU A 19 5.91 -8.61 11.98
CA GLU A 19 4.60 -9.24 11.88
C GLU A 19 3.56 -8.32 11.23
N LEU A 20 3.56 -7.04 11.58
CA LEU A 20 2.69 -6.04 10.98
C LEU A 20 2.97 -5.91 9.47
N ASP A 21 4.24 -5.94 9.06
CA ASP A 21 4.61 -5.95 7.65
C ASP A 21 4.09 -7.22 6.94
N ALA A 22 4.17 -8.38 7.58
CA ALA A 22 3.60 -9.61 7.04
C ALA A 22 2.07 -9.57 6.90
N ILE A 23 1.37 -8.81 7.75
CA ILE A 23 -0.08 -8.61 7.66
C ILE A 23 -0.43 -7.67 6.49
N PHE A 24 0.28 -6.55 6.34
CA PHE A 24 -0.10 -5.49 5.40
C PHE A 24 0.49 -5.64 4.00
N LEU A 25 1.73 -6.13 3.85
CA LEU A 25 2.41 -6.19 2.55
C LEU A 25 1.64 -6.96 1.47
N PRO A 26 1.06 -8.15 1.76
CA PRO A 26 0.25 -8.86 0.76
C PRO A 26 -0.93 -8.01 0.26
N ARG A 27 -1.61 -7.31 1.17
CA ARG A 27 -2.79 -6.50 0.84
C ARG A 27 -2.45 -5.22 0.10
N ILE A 28 -1.34 -4.58 0.45
CA ILE A 28 -0.81 -3.44 -0.30
C ILE A 28 -0.48 -3.88 -1.74
N ASN A 29 0.16 -5.04 -1.90
CA ASN A 29 0.49 -5.58 -3.22
C ASN A 29 -0.77 -5.96 -4.02
N GLU A 30 -1.78 -6.54 -3.38
CA GLU A 30 -3.09 -6.82 -3.98
C GLU A 30 -3.80 -5.54 -4.42
N ALA A 31 -3.73 -4.47 -3.62
CA ALA A 31 -4.37 -3.18 -3.92
C ALA A 31 -3.78 -2.50 -5.17
N PHE A 32 -2.48 -2.68 -5.43
CA PHE A 32 -1.86 -2.25 -6.69
C PHE A 32 -2.34 -3.05 -7.92
N GLY A 33 -2.97 -4.20 -7.70
CA GLY A 33 -3.55 -5.04 -8.72
C GLY A 33 -2.55 -5.95 -9.44
N PRO A 34 -3.04 -6.96 -10.18
CA PRO A 34 -2.19 -7.84 -10.95
C PRO A 34 -1.46 -7.03 -12.02
N LYS A 35 -0.13 -7.20 -12.08
CA LYS A 35 0.76 -6.57 -13.07
C LYS A 35 0.93 -5.05 -12.91
N ALA A 36 0.84 -4.52 -11.69
CA ALA A 36 1.12 -3.11 -11.38
C ALA A 36 2.40 -2.57 -12.07
N GLY A 37 3.48 -3.37 -12.10
CA GLY A 37 4.73 -3.01 -12.78
C GLY A 37 4.63 -2.90 -14.31
N LEU A 38 3.78 -3.69 -14.96
CA LEU A 38 3.49 -3.53 -16.40
C LEU A 38 2.55 -2.35 -16.65
N TYR A 39 1.71 -2.02 -15.68
CA TYR A 39 0.80 -0.89 -15.76
C TYR A 39 1.53 0.45 -15.67
N THR A 40 2.71 0.51 -15.05
CA THR A 40 3.54 1.72 -14.99
C THR A 40 3.95 2.20 -16.38
N LEU A 41 4.29 1.27 -17.29
CA LEU A 41 4.58 1.59 -18.69
C LEU A 41 3.35 2.10 -19.44
N LYS A 42 2.18 1.50 -19.19
CA LYS A 42 0.91 1.98 -19.76
C LYS A 42 0.55 3.37 -19.25
N LEU A 43 0.76 3.63 -17.96
CA LEU A 43 0.55 4.95 -17.36
C LEU A 43 1.46 6.01 -17.99
N ALA A 44 2.75 5.71 -18.15
CA ALA A 44 3.69 6.63 -18.79
C ALA A 44 3.25 6.95 -20.24
N ALA A 45 2.84 5.93 -21.00
CA ALA A 45 2.30 6.11 -22.34
C ALA A 45 0.99 6.92 -22.35
N ALA A 46 0.09 6.69 -21.40
CA ALA A 46 -1.15 7.46 -21.26
C ALA A 46 -0.88 8.94 -20.95
N LEU A 47 0.02 9.23 -20.01
CA LEU A 47 0.43 10.60 -19.68
C LEU A 47 1.05 11.31 -20.89
N TRP A 48 1.86 10.61 -21.69
CA TRP A 48 2.41 11.15 -22.92
C TRP A 48 1.32 11.53 -23.93
N VAL A 49 0.32 10.65 -24.16
CA VAL A 49 -0.83 10.91 -25.04
C VAL A 49 -1.59 12.17 -24.58
N LEU A 50 -1.90 12.27 -23.28
CA LEU A 50 -2.67 13.37 -22.70
C LEU A 50 -1.89 14.70 -22.67
N SER A 51 -0.56 14.65 -22.48
CA SER A 51 0.27 15.86 -22.56
C SER A 51 0.27 16.46 -23.97
N GLY A 52 0.21 15.63 -25.01
CA GLY A 52 0.13 16.06 -26.41
C GLY A 52 -1.22 16.70 -26.77
N ALA A 53 -2.30 16.20 -26.18
CA ALA A 53 -3.66 16.71 -26.40
C ALA A 53 -3.82 18.19 -25.98
N LYS A 54 -3.02 18.66 -25.00
CA LYS A 54 -3.05 20.05 -24.53
C LYS A 54 -2.30 21.05 -25.42
N VAL A 55 -1.45 20.58 -26.33
CA VAL A 55 -0.52 21.48 -27.04
C VAL A 55 -0.98 21.75 -28.47
N SER A 56 -1.42 20.75 -29.25
CA SER A 56 -1.95 21.02 -30.61
C SER A 56 -2.71 19.86 -31.27
N LYS A 57 -2.39 18.58 -31.00
CA LYS A 57 -3.08 17.38 -31.51
C LYS A 57 -2.81 16.20 -30.56
N PRO A 58 -3.80 15.31 -30.32
CA PRO A 58 -3.54 14.11 -29.52
C PRO A 58 -2.42 13.30 -30.14
N ARG A 59 -1.42 12.93 -29.33
CA ARG A 59 -0.32 12.07 -29.77
C ARG A 59 -0.84 10.63 -29.81
N GLU A 60 -0.69 9.97 -30.95
CA GLU A 60 -1.00 8.55 -31.07
C GLU A 60 0.10 7.72 -30.41
N SER A 61 -0.29 6.66 -29.70
CA SER A 61 0.65 5.71 -29.10
C SER A 61 0.23 4.29 -29.48
N PRO A 62 1.15 3.46 -30.00
CA PRO A 62 0.85 2.06 -30.28
C PRO A 62 0.53 1.26 -29.00
N PHE A 63 0.84 1.81 -27.82
CA PHE A 63 0.52 1.22 -26.53
C PHE A 63 -0.87 1.64 -26.00
N ILE A 64 -1.51 2.65 -26.59
CA ILE A 64 -2.80 3.21 -26.19
C ILE A 64 -3.67 3.40 -27.45
N PRO A 65 -4.18 2.30 -28.05
CA PRO A 65 -4.88 2.33 -29.33
C PRO A 65 -6.20 3.12 -29.29
N GLY A 66 -6.84 3.26 -28.13
CA GLY A 66 -8.04 4.06 -27.91
C GLY A 66 -7.77 5.55 -27.67
N GLY A 67 -6.55 6.04 -27.90
CA GLY A 67 -6.20 7.46 -27.83
C GLY A 67 -6.44 8.08 -26.45
N THR A 68 -6.97 9.31 -26.42
CA THR A 68 -7.16 10.08 -25.18
C THR A 68 -8.13 9.42 -24.21
N THR A 69 -9.24 8.84 -24.68
CA THR A 69 -10.25 8.22 -23.82
C THR A 69 -9.75 6.94 -23.14
N GLU A 70 -8.89 6.17 -23.80
CA GLU A 70 -8.23 5.03 -23.14
C GLU A 70 -7.13 5.51 -22.18
N ALA A 71 -6.39 6.56 -22.55
CA ALA A 71 -5.38 7.16 -21.68
C ALA A 71 -5.99 7.69 -20.37
N GLU A 72 -7.13 8.38 -20.42
CA GLU A 72 -7.86 8.85 -19.24
C GLU A 72 -8.25 7.69 -18.32
N ARG A 73 -8.86 6.64 -18.87
CA ARG A 73 -9.22 5.44 -18.09
C ARG A 73 -8.02 4.77 -17.44
N ILE A 74 -6.87 4.75 -18.10
CA ILE A 74 -5.63 4.21 -17.52
C ILE A 74 -5.14 5.07 -16.35
N VAL A 75 -5.20 6.41 -16.49
CA VAL A 75 -4.82 7.32 -15.41
C VAL A 75 -5.78 7.18 -14.22
N GLU A 76 -7.09 7.20 -14.46
CA GLU A 76 -8.12 7.00 -13.43
C GLU A 76 -7.89 5.69 -12.68
N LYS A 77 -7.67 4.59 -13.41
CA LYS A 77 -7.43 3.28 -12.80
C LYS A 77 -6.15 3.26 -11.96
N SER A 78 -5.10 3.93 -12.42
CA SER A 78 -3.87 4.06 -11.65
C SER A 78 -4.05 4.87 -10.38
N VAL A 79 -4.87 5.93 -10.40
CA VAL A 79 -5.18 6.73 -9.21
C VAL A 79 -5.98 5.89 -8.21
N GLU A 80 -6.99 5.15 -8.67
CA GLU A 80 -7.76 4.24 -7.80
C GLU A 80 -6.87 3.24 -7.06
N TRP A 81 -5.92 2.61 -7.76
CA TRP A 81 -4.99 1.66 -7.16
C TRP A 81 -4.02 2.31 -6.18
N GLN A 82 -3.49 3.49 -6.52
CA GLN A 82 -2.61 4.25 -5.63
C GLN A 82 -3.34 4.68 -4.37
N ASP A 83 -4.59 5.14 -4.48
CA ASP A 83 -5.41 5.52 -3.34
C ASP A 83 -5.72 4.33 -2.43
N ALA A 84 -6.05 3.17 -3.00
CA ALA A 84 -6.28 1.94 -2.24
C ALA A 84 -5.02 1.49 -1.48
N ALA A 85 -3.86 1.46 -2.16
CA ALA A 85 -2.60 1.09 -1.53
C ALA A 85 -2.16 2.12 -0.47
N SER A 86 -2.36 3.41 -0.73
CA SER A 86 -2.01 4.50 0.19
C SER A 86 -2.79 4.42 1.50
N LYS A 87 -4.10 4.12 1.45
CA LYS A 87 -4.93 3.93 2.65
C LYS A 87 -4.39 2.80 3.55
N LEU A 88 -4.01 1.67 2.94
CA LEU A 88 -3.42 0.55 3.67
C LEU A 88 -2.05 0.90 4.26
N GLU A 89 -1.22 1.63 3.52
CA GLU A 89 0.10 2.06 3.98
C GLU A 89 0.00 3.08 5.13
N MET A 90 -0.94 4.02 5.07
CA MET A 90 -1.22 4.95 6.17
C MET A 90 -1.64 4.20 7.44
N LEU A 91 -2.51 3.19 7.30
CA LEU A 91 -2.95 2.37 8.42
C LEU A 91 -1.80 1.55 9.01
N ARG A 92 -0.94 0.96 8.16
CA ARG A 92 0.28 0.27 8.58
C ARG A 92 1.18 1.19 9.40
N GLN A 93 1.45 2.40 8.91
CA GLN A 93 2.30 3.39 9.60
C GLN A 93 1.70 3.82 10.95
N ALA A 94 0.39 4.01 11.03
CA ALA A 94 -0.30 4.31 12.28
C ALA A 94 -0.07 3.20 13.33
N TYR A 95 -0.22 1.94 12.92
CA TYR A 95 0.04 0.79 13.80
C TYR A 95 1.51 0.62 14.19
N GLN A 96 2.45 0.90 13.28
CA GLN A 96 3.87 0.94 13.64
C GLN A 96 4.17 1.97 14.71
N LEU A 97 3.52 3.13 14.65
CA LEU A 97 3.67 4.18 15.65
C LEU A 97 3.08 3.74 17.00
N GLU A 98 1.91 3.11 17.01
CA GLU A 98 1.31 2.54 18.23
C GLU A 98 2.19 1.46 18.88
N ILE A 99 2.76 0.55 18.08
CA ILE A 99 3.73 -0.45 18.57
C ILE A 99 4.95 0.26 19.19
N SER A 100 5.48 1.27 18.52
CA SER A 100 6.66 2.02 18.99
C SER A 100 6.42 2.75 20.32
N ARG A 101 5.19 3.17 20.57
CA ARG A 101 4.77 3.84 21.82
C ARG A 101 4.38 2.85 22.92
N SER A 102 4.26 1.57 22.62
CA SER A 102 3.81 0.56 23.58
C SER A 102 4.89 0.28 24.63
N GLN A 103 4.51 0.40 25.90
CA GLN A 103 5.41 0.16 27.05
C GLN A 103 5.33 -1.29 27.57
N HIS A 104 4.33 -2.04 27.13
CA HIS A 104 4.05 -3.40 27.59
C HIS A 104 3.71 -4.33 26.42
N VAL A 105 4.10 -5.60 26.55
CA VAL A 105 3.87 -6.64 25.53
C VAL A 105 2.37 -6.81 25.22
N PHE A 106 1.50 -6.78 26.24
CA PHE A 106 0.05 -6.91 26.02
C PHE A 106 -0.53 -5.81 25.11
N MET A 107 0.06 -4.60 25.14
CA MET A 107 -0.37 -3.49 24.28
C MET A 107 0.00 -3.79 22.82
N ILE A 108 1.22 -4.29 22.60
CA ILE A 108 1.70 -4.71 21.28
C ILE A 108 0.79 -5.81 20.70
N GLU A 109 0.47 -6.83 21.50
CA GLU A 109 -0.46 -7.90 21.12
C GLU A 109 -1.86 -7.37 20.77
N THR A 110 -2.34 -6.38 21.53
CA THR A 110 -3.63 -5.73 21.26
C THR A 110 -3.63 -4.98 19.94
N VAL A 111 -2.55 -4.26 19.64
CA VAL A 111 -2.37 -3.54 18.36
C VAL A 111 -2.35 -4.52 17.19
N LEU A 112 -1.58 -5.61 17.29
CA LEU A 112 -1.52 -6.64 16.24
C LEU A 112 -2.88 -7.32 16.01
N LYS A 113 -3.64 -7.58 17.08
CA LYS A 113 -4.99 -8.14 16.98
C LYS A 113 -5.95 -7.18 16.28
N LYS A 114 -5.85 -5.87 16.55
CA LYS A 114 -6.65 -4.84 15.88
C LYS A 114 -6.28 -4.76 14.40
N ALA A 115 -4.99 -4.71 14.08
CA ALA A 115 -4.47 -4.73 12.71
C ALA A 115 -4.99 -5.93 11.90
N ARG A 116 -4.89 -7.15 12.45
CA ARG A 116 -5.41 -8.36 11.79
C ARG A 116 -6.92 -8.29 11.51
N ARG A 117 -7.70 -7.74 12.44
CA ARG A 117 -9.16 -7.59 12.26
C ARG A 117 -9.50 -6.60 11.17
N GLU A 118 -8.86 -5.44 11.16
CA GLU A 118 -9.17 -4.38 10.20
C GLU A 118 -8.75 -4.75 8.78
N VAL A 119 -7.62 -5.44 8.65
CA VAL A 119 -7.16 -5.99 7.37
C VAL A 119 -8.01 -7.19 6.92
N GLY A 120 -8.36 -8.10 7.83
CA GLY A 120 -9.17 -9.28 7.51
C GLY A 120 -10.68 -9.02 7.35
N ALA A 121 -11.20 -7.91 7.90
CA ALA A 121 -12.59 -7.48 7.69
C ALA A 121 -12.81 -6.79 6.34
N SER A 122 -11.75 -6.46 5.60
CA SER A 122 -11.86 -5.90 4.24
C SER A 122 -12.26 -6.94 3.18
N ASP A 123 -12.36 -8.23 3.54
CA ASP A 123 -12.77 -9.33 2.64
C ASP A 123 -14.22 -9.81 2.85
N ALA A 124 -15.01 -9.16 3.72
CA ALA A 124 -16.40 -9.50 4.02
C ALA A 124 -17.35 -8.39 3.56
#